data_AF-A0A914DCF2-F1
#
_entry.id   AF-A0A914DCF2-F1
#
_cell.length_a   1.000
_cell.length_b   1.000
_cell.length_c   1.000
_cell.angle_alpha   90.00
_cell.angle_beta   90.00
_cell.angle_gamma   90.00
#
_symmetry.space_group_name_H-M   'P 1'
#
loop_
_entity.id
_entity.type
_entity.pdbx_description
1 polymer ?
#
loop_
_entity_poly.entity_id
_entity_poly.type
_entity_poly.pdbx_seq_one_letter_code
_entity_poly.pdbx_strand_id
1 'polypeptide(L)'
;MFHYLEIPFEDIRIKPENWQEFKPTTPQGKLPFLEVDGNILPQSYAIARYIARKYGLAGKSDFEQAQVDALADFIQDVQYDDFAPYMYVMQGYEEGDKDQLRKDSFLPAVKKNFTILVNFLKESKSGFFMPSGITWVDFAISQYLDKVRRYDKDCFDDYPELIDHIEMIHGLPKLQEYLKKRKDTLYHMGEQR
;
A
#
# COMPACT_ATOMS: atom_id res chain seq x y z
N MET A 1 -3.39 0.63 -9.79
CA MET A 1 -2.88 1.56 -10.82
C MET A 1 -3.31 1.18 -12.22
N PHE A 2 -2.99 -0.01 -12.76
CA PHE A 2 -3.41 -0.41 -14.12
C PHE A 2 -4.92 -0.22 -14.37
N HIS A 3 -5.78 -0.67 -13.44
CA HIS A 3 -7.23 -0.42 -13.52
C HIS A 3 -7.61 1.06 -13.52
N TYR A 4 -7.00 1.89 -12.66
CA TYR A 4 -7.26 3.33 -12.63
C TYR A 4 -6.84 4.03 -13.93
N LEU A 5 -5.76 3.55 -14.54
CA LEU A 5 -5.24 4.06 -15.82
C LEU A 5 -5.92 3.42 -17.03
N GLU A 6 -6.82 2.45 -16.82
CA GLU A 6 -7.50 1.69 -17.87
C GLU A 6 -6.54 1.03 -18.87
N ILE A 7 -5.39 0.56 -18.36
CA ILE A 7 -4.37 -0.12 -19.15
C ILE A 7 -4.62 -1.62 -19.09
N PRO A 8 -4.76 -2.31 -20.24
CA PRO A 8 -4.82 -3.77 -20.29
C PRO A 8 -3.51 -4.38 -19.77
N PHE A 9 -3.64 -5.44 -18.98
CA PHE A 9 -2.50 -6.20 -18.47
C PHE A 9 -2.94 -7.64 -18.20
N GLU A 10 -1.98 -8.56 -18.17
CA GLU A 10 -2.20 -9.93 -17.70
C GLU A 10 -1.89 -10.01 -16.20
N ASP A 11 -2.86 -10.46 -15.40
CA ASP A 11 -2.70 -10.62 -13.94
C ASP A 11 -2.40 -12.09 -13.59
N ILE A 12 -1.13 -12.46 -13.63
CA ILE A 12 -0.67 -13.82 -13.31
C ILE A 12 -0.50 -13.96 -11.80
N ARG A 13 -1.37 -14.77 -11.17
CA ARG A 13 -1.35 -15.02 -9.72
C ARG A 13 -0.83 -16.42 -9.42
N ILE A 14 0.29 -16.49 -8.71
CA ILE A 14 0.88 -17.76 -8.26
C ILE A 14 0.24 -18.18 -6.95
N LYS A 15 -0.33 -19.39 -6.91
CA LYS A 15 -0.88 -19.95 -5.68
C LYS A 15 0.26 -20.38 -4.73
N PRO A 16 0.07 -20.32 -3.39
CA PRO A 16 1.11 -20.69 -2.44
C PRO A 16 1.72 -22.07 -2.68
N GLU A 17 0.91 -23.06 -3.03
CA GLU A 17 1.35 -24.44 -3.33
C GLU A 17 2.30 -24.53 -4.54
N ASN A 18 2.20 -23.60 -5.49
CA ASN A 18 3.03 -23.56 -6.70
C ASN A 18 4.26 -22.67 -6.54
N TRP A 19 4.38 -21.93 -5.42
CA TRP A 19 5.42 -20.91 -5.26
C TRP A 19 6.83 -21.50 -5.29
N GLN A 20 7.06 -22.65 -4.66
CA GLN A 20 8.42 -23.23 -4.58
C GLN A 20 8.97 -23.61 -5.95
N GLU A 21 8.13 -24.10 -6.85
CA GLU A 21 8.50 -24.44 -8.23
C GLU A 21 8.69 -23.19 -9.10
N PHE A 22 7.87 -22.15 -8.88
CA PHE A 22 7.93 -20.92 -9.66
C PHE A 22 9.06 -19.98 -9.22
N LYS A 23 9.42 -19.96 -7.93
CA LYS A 23 10.41 -19.02 -7.36
C LYS A 23 11.73 -18.93 -8.16
N PRO A 24 12.34 -20.03 -8.65
CA PRO A 24 13.55 -19.98 -9.46
C PRO A 24 13.41 -19.24 -10.80
N THR A 25 12.19 -19.08 -11.33
CA THR A 25 11.94 -18.33 -12.57
C THR A 25 11.83 -16.83 -12.34
N THR A 26 11.72 -16.39 -11.08
CA THR A 26 11.61 -14.97 -10.75
C THR A 26 12.99 -14.30 -10.72
N PRO A 27 13.12 -13.04 -11.18
CA PRO A 27 14.43 -12.36 -11.28
C PRO A 27 15.21 -12.24 -9.96
N GLN A 28 14.49 -12.14 -8.84
CA GLN A 28 15.06 -11.87 -7.52
C GLN A 28 14.61 -12.89 -6.46
N GLY A 29 14.08 -14.04 -6.88
CA GLY A 29 13.49 -15.02 -5.95
C GLY A 29 12.28 -14.48 -5.18
N LYS A 30 11.61 -13.45 -5.71
CA LYS A 30 10.53 -12.68 -5.07
C LYS A 30 9.49 -12.23 -6.10
N LEU A 31 8.28 -12.03 -5.62
CA LEU A 31 7.20 -11.32 -6.31
C LEU A 31 6.95 -9.97 -5.62
N PRO A 32 6.37 -8.98 -6.33
CA PRO A 32 6.00 -9.01 -7.75
C PRO A 32 7.16 -8.67 -8.70
N PHE A 33 7.00 -9.03 -9.97
CA PHE A 33 7.72 -8.43 -11.11
C PHE A 33 6.72 -8.10 -12.23
N LEU A 34 7.10 -7.17 -13.11
CA LEU A 34 6.34 -6.77 -14.29
C LEU A 34 7.14 -7.12 -15.55
N GLU A 35 6.49 -7.64 -16.58
CA GLU A 35 7.07 -7.80 -17.91
C GLU A 35 6.47 -6.76 -18.87
N VAL A 36 7.32 -6.04 -19.61
CA VAL A 36 6.92 -5.05 -20.63
C VAL A 36 7.77 -5.28 -21.87
N ASP A 37 7.13 -5.71 -22.96
CA ASP A 37 7.79 -5.97 -24.24
C ASP A 37 9.01 -6.90 -24.09
N GLY A 38 8.87 -7.96 -23.29
CA GLY A 38 9.94 -8.93 -22.98
C GLY A 38 10.97 -8.45 -21.94
N ASN A 39 10.88 -7.21 -21.45
CA ASN A 39 11.77 -6.70 -20.41
C ASN A 39 11.17 -6.90 -19.03
N ILE A 40 11.96 -7.43 -18.09
CA ILE A 40 11.48 -7.73 -16.74
C ILE A 40 11.92 -6.65 -15.74
N LEU A 41 10.96 -6.14 -14.97
CA LEU A 41 11.15 -5.16 -13.89
C LEU A 41 10.66 -5.76 -12.56
N PRO A 42 11.56 -6.17 -11.65
CA PRO A 42 11.19 -6.59 -10.30
C PRO A 42 10.90 -5.39 -9.38
N GLN A 43 10.45 -5.67 -8.15
CA GLN A 43 10.18 -4.72 -7.05
C GLN A 43 8.91 -3.89 -7.22
N SER A 44 7.97 -4.04 -6.30
CA SER A 44 6.65 -3.39 -6.33
C SER A 44 6.72 -1.87 -6.47
N TYR A 45 7.63 -1.20 -5.76
CA TYR A 45 7.75 0.26 -5.79
C TYR A 45 8.44 0.75 -7.07
N ALA A 46 9.41 -0.02 -7.60
CA ALA A 46 10.00 0.29 -8.90
C ALA A 46 8.97 0.14 -10.04
N ILE A 47 8.14 -0.91 -9.99
CA ILE A 47 7.04 -1.13 -10.92
C ILE A 47 6.02 0.01 -10.83
N ALA A 48 5.56 0.35 -9.62
CA ALA A 48 4.60 1.42 -9.41
C ALA A 48 5.12 2.76 -9.96
N ARG A 49 6.37 3.11 -9.65
CA ARG A 49 7.04 4.32 -10.15
C ARG A 49 7.21 4.32 -11.67
N TYR A 50 7.58 3.20 -12.28
CA TYR A 50 7.68 3.08 -13.74
C TYR A 50 6.34 3.38 -14.42
N ILE A 51 5.26 2.77 -13.93
CA ILE A 51 3.90 3.05 -14.43
C ILE A 51 3.52 4.50 -14.14
N ALA A 52 3.84 5.02 -12.95
CA ALA A 52 3.54 6.40 -12.60
C ALA A 52 4.18 7.41 -13.55
N ARG A 53 5.46 7.24 -13.88
CA ARG A 53 6.17 8.12 -14.81
C ARG A 53 5.61 8.02 -16.22
N LYS A 54 5.30 6.81 -16.69
CA LYS A 54 4.76 6.58 -18.05
C LYS A 54 3.38 7.20 -18.26
N TYR A 55 2.58 7.32 -17.20
CA TYR A 55 1.17 7.73 -17.30
C TYR A 55 0.81 8.96 -16.43
N GLY A 56 1.79 9.76 -16.04
CA GLY A 56 1.56 11.07 -15.41
C GLY A 56 1.05 11.01 -13.96
N LEU A 57 1.40 9.97 -13.20
CA LEU A 57 1.10 9.83 -11.76
C LEU A 57 2.34 9.96 -10.88
N ALA A 58 3.48 10.40 -11.41
CA ALA A 58 4.71 10.53 -10.64
C ALA A 58 4.84 11.87 -9.90
N GLY A 59 4.05 12.88 -10.27
CA GLY A 59 4.28 14.29 -9.91
C GLY A 59 4.59 15.14 -11.15
N LYS A 60 4.53 16.45 -11.03
CA LYS A 60 4.64 17.42 -12.14
C LYS A 60 6.05 17.98 -12.35
N SER A 61 6.94 17.83 -11.36
CA SER A 61 8.34 18.28 -11.45
C SER A 61 9.27 17.20 -10.94
N ASP A 62 10.55 17.25 -11.31
CA ASP A 62 11.55 16.29 -10.82
C ASP A 62 11.65 16.30 -9.30
N PHE A 63 11.53 17.48 -8.68
CA PHE A 63 11.55 17.61 -7.23
C PHE A 63 10.30 17.02 -6.58
N GLU A 64 9.11 17.30 -7.11
CA GLU A 64 7.88 16.70 -6.60
C GLU A 64 7.87 15.17 -6.78
N GLN A 65 8.41 14.65 -7.90
CA GLN A 65 8.62 13.21 -8.07
C GLN A 65 9.54 12.64 -6.99
N ALA A 66 10.60 13.35 -6.62
CA ALA A 66 11.46 12.93 -5.50
C ALA A 66 10.73 12.99 -4.15
N GLN A 67 9.82 13.94 -3.95
CA GLN A 67 8.97 13.98 -2.74
C GLN A 67 7.98 12.82 -2.70
N VAL A 68 7.37 12.46 -3.83
CA VAL A 68 6.52 11.26 -3.96
C VAL A 68 7.32 10.01 -3.63
N ASP A 69 8.54 9.90 -4.16
CA ASP A 69 9.44 8.77 -3.90
C ASP A 69 9.84 8.68 -2.42
N ALA A 70 10.21 9.81 -1.80
CA ALA A 70 10.56 9.87 -0.39
C ALA A 70 9.39 9.47 0.53
N LEU A 71 8.16 9.90 0.20
CA LEU A 71 6.99 9.52 0.97
C LEU A 71 6.62 8.04 0.76
N ALA A 72 6.86 7.50 -0.43
CA ALA A 72 6.71 6.08 -0.69
C ALA A 72 7.72 5.26 0.13
N ASP A 73 8.99 5.64 0.15
CA ASP A 73 10.00 4.98 0.98
C ASP A 73 9.62 5.07 2.47
N PHE A 74 9.15 6.23 2.94
CA PHE A 74 8.66 6.40 4.30
C PHE A 74 7.53 5.41 4.66
N ILE A 75 6.50 5.27 3.82
CA ILE A 75 5.41 4.33 4.14
C ILE A 75 5.89 2.87 4.09
N GLN A 76 6.90 2.57 3.27
CA GLN A 76 7.52 1.26 3.23
C GLN A 76 8.28 0.95 4.52
N ASP A 77 9.04 1.91 5.05
CA ASP A 77 9.73 1.78 6.34
C ASP A 77 8.73 1.62 7.49
N VAL A 78 7.66 2.44 7.51
CA VAL A 78 6.57 2.28 8.48
C VAL A 78 5.95 0.88 8.41
N GLN A 79 5.80 0.33 7.20
CA GLN A 79 5.27 -1.01 7.03
C GLN A 79 6.17 -2.09 7.60
N TYR A 80 7.46 -2.05 7.33
CA TYR A 80 8.37 -3.16 7.66
C TYR A 80 9.01 -3.05 9.03
N ASP A 81 9.27 -1.83 9.50
CA ASP A 81 10.00 -1.61 10.75
C ASP A 81 9.05 -1.37 11.91
N ASP A 82 8.08 -0.47 11.71
CA ASP A 82 7.23 0.01 12.79
C ASP A 82 5.99 -0.88 13.01
N PHE A 83 5.34 -1.35 11.94
CA PHE A 83 4.05 -2.03 12.03
C PHE A 83 4.15 -3.55 11.85
N ALA A 84 5.19 -4.06 11.17
CA ALA A 84 5.28 -5.47 10.80
C ALA A 84 5.13 -6.45 11.98
N PRO A 85 5.76 -6.26 13.15
CA PRO A 85 5.65 -7.23 14.25
C PRO A 85 4.20 -7.47 14.69
N TYR A 86 3.44 -6.40 14.94
CA TYR A 86 2.03 -6.50 15.28
C TYR A 86 1.20 -7.05 14.11
N MET A 87 1.44 -6.55 12.90
CA MET A 87 0.66 -6.93 11.73
C MET A 87 0.89 -8.39 11.32
N TYR A 88 2.07 -8.96 11.51
CA TYR A 88 2.35 -10.37 11.23
C TYR A 88 1.66 -11.30 12.22
N VAL A 89 1.61 -10.93 13.51
CA VAL A 89 0.80 -11.65 14.50
C VAL A 89 -0.69 -11.57 14.16
N MET A 90 -1.20 -10.39 13.80
CA MET A 90 -2.60 -10.21 13.40
C MET A 90 -2.98 -10.99 12.12
N GLN A 91 -2.00 -11.22 11.24
CA GLN A 91 -2.17 -12.00 10.00
C GLN A 91 -1.97 -13.51 10.19
N GLY A 92 -1.52 -13.95 11.36
CA GLY A 92 -1.19 -15.35 11.64
C GLY A 92 0.11 -15.82 10.97
N TYR A 93 0.98 -14.90 10.56
CA TYR A 93 2.31 -15.26 10.02
C TYR A 93 3.33 -15.54 11.13
N GLU A 94 3.12 -14.97 12.31
CA GLU A 94 3.97 -15.16 13.49
C GLU A 94 3.09 -15.36 14.73
N GLU A 95 3.63 -16.08 15.73
CA GLU A 95 3.01 -16.17 17.05
C GLU A 95 3.46 -14.98 17.92
N GLY A 96 2.56 -14.43 18.73
CA GLY A 96 2.92 -13.36 19.66
C GLY A 96 1.74 -12.85 20.49
N ASP A 97 2.06 -12.08 21.54
CA ASP A 97 1.06 -11.40 22.36
C ASP A 97 0.56 -10.14 21.63
N LYS A 98 -0.58 -10.31 20.94
CA LYS A 98 -1.22 -9.24 20.17
C LYS A 98 -1.58 -8.02 21.01
N ASP A 99 -1.99 -8.18 22.26
CA ASP A 99 -2.40 -7.06 23.13
C ASP A 99 -1.19 -6.26 23.61
N GLN A 100 -0.11 -6.98 23.98
CA GLN A 100 1.15 -6.35 24.36
C GLN A 100 1.79 -5.61 23.16
N LEU A 101 1.91 -6.26 22.00
CA LEU A 101 2.46 -5.65 20.79
C LEU A 101 1.65 -4.44 20.34
N ARG A 102 0.31 -4.53 20.42
CA ARG A 102 -0.59 -3.43 20.09
C ARG A 102 -0.30 -2.22 20.97
N LYS A 103 -0.28 -2.43 22.29
CA LYS A 103 -0.14 -1.36 23.28
C LYS A 103 1.24 -0.72 23.29
N ASP A 104 2.29 -1.53 23.27
CA ASP A 104 3.65 -1.08 23.59
C ASP A 104 4.44 -0.60 22.37
N SER A 105 4.10 -1.10 21.17
CA SER A 105 4.85 -0.80 19.95
C SER A 105 3.96 -0.21 18.86
N PHE A 106 2.86 -0.87 18.51
CA PHE A 106 2.03 -0.47 17.38
C PHE A 106 1.32 0.87 17.61
N LEU A 107 0.60 1.07 18.73
CA LEU A 107 -0.10 2.33 18.99
C LEU A 107 0.83 3.56 19.11
N PRO A 108 2.00 3.48 19.77
CA PRO A 108 3.00 4.55 19.72
C PRO A 108 3.47 4.86 18.29
N ALA A 109 3.71 3.82 17.48
CA ALA A 109 4.12 3.98 16.09
C ALA A 109 2.99 4.58 15.22
N VAL A 110 1.74 4.15 15.41
CA VAL A 110 0.55 4.76 14.80
C VAL A 110 0.52 6.24 15.13
N LYS A 111 0.63 6.61 16.41
CA LYS A 111 0.60 8.01 16.83
C LYS A 111 1.66 8.85 16.12
N LYS A 112 2.90 8.36 16.06
CA LYS A 112 4.01 9.03 15.37
C LYS A 112 3.74 9.16 13.87
N ASN A 113 3.51 8.04 13.19
CA ASN A 113 3.51 7.97 11.74
C ASN A 113 2.23 8.50 11.12
N PHE A 114 1.07 8.28 11.74
CA PHE A 114 -0.20 8.83 11.24
C PHE A 114 -0.23 10.35 11.37
N THR A 115 0.33 10.91 12.45
CA THR A 115 0.49 12.36 12.59
C THR A 115 1.34 12.94 11.44
N ILE A 116 2.43 12.27 11.08
CA ILE A 116 3.28 12.69 9.94
C ILE A 116 2.48 12.65 8.63
N LEU A 117 1.75 11.57 8.35
CA LEU A 117 0.94 11.45 7.13
C LEU A 117 -0.17 12.51 7.07
N VAL A 118 -0.85 12.79 8.18
CA VAL A 118 -1.86 13.84 8.26
C VAL A 118 -1.24 15.22 7.99
N ASN A 119 -0.04 15.49 8.47
CA ASN A 119 0.67 16.74 8.18
C ASN A 119 0.97 16.87 6.68
N PHE A 120 1.48 15.81 6.03
CA PHE A 120 1.68 15.82 4.58
C PHE A 120 0.38 16.09 3.79
N LEU A 121 -0.73 15.45 4.16
CA LEU A 121 -2.04 15.70 3.54
C LEU A 121 -2.51 17.15 3.73
N LYS A 122 -2.32 17.72 4.93
CA LYS A 122 -2.71 19.11 5.22
C LYS A 122 -1.85 20.12 4.48
N GLU A 123 -0.55 19.86 4.37
CA GLU A 123 0.41 20.75 3.70
C GLU A 123 0.19 20.80 2.18
N SER A 124 -0.23 19.69 1.57
CA SER A 124 -0.44 19.61 0.11
C SER A 124 -1.57 20.52 -0.38
N LYS A 125 -2.59 20.75 0.46
CA LYS A 125 -3.82 21.53 0.17
C LYS A 125 -4.61 21.02 -1.05
N SER A 126 -4.37 19.80 -1.52
CA SER A 126 -5.00 19.23 -2.72
C SER A 126 -6.01 18.12 -2.43
N GLY A 127 -6.05 17.63 -1.19
CA GLY A 127 -6.75 16.38 -0.82
C GLY A 127 -5.94 15.11 -1.12
N PHE A 128 -4.80 15.24 -1.82
CA PHE A 128 -3.83 14.17 -2.09
C PHE A 128 -2.53 14.44 -1.34
N PHE A 129 -1.55 13.55 -1.39
CA PHE A 129 -0.26 13.78 -0.74
C PHE A 129 0.59 14.84 -1.44
N MET A 130 0.35 15.12 -2.72
CA MET A 130 1.08 16.15 -3.48
C MET A 130 0.19 17.33 -3.89
N PRO A 131 0.72 18.57 -3.93
CA PRO A 131 -0.01 19.73 -4.43
C PRO A 131 -0.49 19.56 -5.87
N SER A 132 0.23 18.78 -6.68
CA SER A 132 -0.14 18.47 -8.06
C SER A 132 -1.43 17.68 -8.25
N GLY A 133 -1.96 17.09 -7.18
CA GLY A 133 -3.09 16.17 -7.20
C GLY A 133 -2.63 14.72 -7.01
N ILE A 134 -3.42 13.78 -7.52
CA ILE A 134 -3.19 12.34 -7.35
C ILE A 134 -1.87 11.87 -7.98
N THR A 135 -1.14 11.06 -7.22
CA THR A 135 0.10 10.40 -7.63
C THR A 135 0.07 8.93 -7.21
N TRP A 136 1.11 8.17 -7.56
CA TRP A 136 1.18 6.75 -7.22
C TRP A 136 1.29 6.48 -5.72
N VAL A 137 1.82 7.43 -4.94
CA VAL A 137 1.94 7.29 -3.48
C VAL A 137 0.58 7.29 -2.79
N ASP A 138 -0.42 8.00 -3.34
CA ASP A 138 -1.79 7.98 -2.81
C ASP A 138 -2.39 6.56 -2.90
N PHE A 139 -2.13 5.82 -3.99
CA PHE A 139 -2.54 4.42 -4.11
C PHE A 139 -1.76 3.50 -3.17
N ALA A 140 -0.46 3.74 -2.98
CA ALA A 140 0.37 2.93 -2.08
C ALA A 140 -0.06 3.10 -0.62
N ILE A 141 -0.21 4.35 -0.17
CA ILE A 141 -0.62 4.68 1.20
C ILE A 141 -2.05 4.24 1.45
N SER A 142 -3.01 4.57 0.59
CA SER A 142 -4.41 4.15 0.80
C SER A 142 -4.55 2.63 0.90
N GLN A 143 -3.88 1.87 0.03
CA GLN A 143 -3.93 0.41 0.07
C GLN A 143 -3.27 -0.16 1.33
N TYR A 144 -2.17 0.46 1.80
CA TYR A 144 -1.52 0.03 3.04
C TYR A 144 -2.35 0.37 4.28
N LEU A 145 -2.85 1.60 4.38
CA LEU A 145 -3.69 2.02 5.50
C LEU A 145 -5.03 1.28 5.53
N ASP A 146 -5.63 0.97 4.37
CA ASP A 146 -6.81 0.10 4.32
C ASP A 146 -6.51 -1.29 4.90
N LYS A 147 -5.34 -1.87 4.59
CA LYS A 147 -4.92 -3.13 5.22
C LYS A 147 -4.84 -2.99 6.74
N VAL A 148 -4.21 -1.94 7.25
CA VAL A 148 -4.13 -1.68 8.70
C VAL A 148 -5.53 -1.54 9.31
N ARG A 149 -6.38 -0.71 8.72
CA ARG A 149 -7.78 -0.47 9.13
C ARG A 149 -8.59 -1.76 9.22
N ARG A 150 -8.34 -2.70 8.32
CA ARG A 150 -9.07 -3.97 8.29
C ARG A 150 -8.65 -4.94 9.40
N TYR A 151 -7.45 -4.81 9.98
CA TYR A 151 -7.02 -5.61 11.14
C TYR A 151 -7.25 -4.88 12.47
N ASP A 152 -7.09 -3.55 12.49
CA ASP A 152 -7.28 -2.72 13.66
C ASP A 152 -7.85 -1.35 13.25
N LYS A 153 -9.17 -1.25 13.22
CA LYS A 153 -9.87 -0.02 12.83
C LYS A 153 -9.77 1.06 13.90
N ASP A 154 -9.68 0.67 15.18
CA ASP A 154 -9.76 1.60 16.32
C ASP A 154 -8.49 2.45 16.42
N CYS A 155 -7.38 2.04 15.79
CA CYS A 155 -6.17 2.87 15.72
C CYS A 155 -6.33 4.13 14.83
N PHE A 156 -7.46 4.30 14.14
CA PHE A 156 -7.77 5.46 13.30
C PHE A 156 -8.70 6.48 13.97
N ASP A 157 -9.17 6.24 15.20
CA ASP A 157 -10.19 7.08 15.86
C ASP A 157 -9.76 8.57 15.95
N ASP A 158 -8.47 8.83 16.16
CA ASP A 158 -7.89 10.17 16.21
C ASP A 158 -7.39 10.70 14.84
N TYR A 159 -7.57 9.93 13.76
CA TYR A 159 -7.01 10.20 12.43
C TYR A 159 -8.07 10.08 11.30
N PRO A 160 -9.22 10.76 11.40
CA PRO A 160 -10.28 10.69 10.38
C PRO A 160 -9.80 11.14 8.99
N GLU A 161 -8.83 12.04 8.89
CA GLU A 161 -8.29 12.50 7.59
C GLU A 161 -7.64 11.35 6.78
N LEU A 162 -7.09 10.34 7.46
CA LEU A 162 -6.54 9.16 6.81
C LEU A 162 -7.64 8.22 6.32
N ILE A 163 -8.75 8.12 7.07
CA ILE A 163 -9.95 7.39 6.62
C ILE A 163 -10.53 8.07 5.38
N ASP A 164 -10.70 9.39 5.42
CA ASP A 164 -11.19 10.18 4.28
C ASP A 164 -10.31 9.98 3.04
N HIS A 165 -8.99 9.95 3.22
CA HIS A 165 -8.06 9.69 2.12
C HIS A 165 -8.24 8.28 1.54
N ILE A 166 -8.35 7.24 2.38
CA ILE A 166 -8.61 5.86 1.92
C ILE A 166 -9.92 5.81 1.13
N GLU A 167 -10.98 6.38 1.67
CA GLU A 167 -12.31 6.38 1.07
C GLU A 167 -12.35 7.15 -0.24
N MET A 168 -11.67 8.30 -0.31
CA MET A 168 -11.52 9.08 -1.54
C MET A 168 -10.84 8.24 -2.63
N ILE A 169 -9.70 7.59 -2.34
CA ILE A 169 -8.98 6.78 -3.34
C ILE A 169 -9.82 5.56 -3.74
N HIS A 170 -10.43 4.86 -2.79
CA HIS A 170 -11.29 3.71 -3.08
C HIS A 170 -12.60 4.12 -3.75
N GLY A 171 -13.03 5.37 -3.62
CA GLY A 171 -14.21 5.96 -4.26
C GLY A 171 -13.98 6.40 -5.70
N LEU A 172 -12.75 6.37 -6.22
CA LEU A 172 -12.44 6.77 -7.59
C LEU A 172 -13.28 5.95 -8.59
N PRO A 173 -14.03 6.59 -9.53
CA PRO A 173 -14.94 5.89 -10.44
C PRO A 173 -14.27 4.77 -11.24
N LYS A 174 -13.03 5.00 -11.71
CA LYS A 174 -12.24 4.04 -12.49
C LYS A 174 -11.81 2.79 -11.70
N LEU A 175 -11.87 2.83 -10.37
CA LEU A 175 -11.56 1.69 -9.54
C LEU A 175 -12.78 0.85 -9.18
N GLN A 176 -14.00 1.35 -9.36
CA GLN A 176 -15.20 0.69 -8.83
C GLN A 176 -15.43 -0.71 -9.40
N GLU A 177 -15.19 -0.90 -10.70
CA GLU A 177 -15.32 -2.22 -11.31
C GLU A 177 -14.29 -3.22 -10.75
N TYR A 178 -13.04 -2.79 -10.64
CA TYR A 178 -11.97 -3.60 -10.05
C TYR A 178 -12.28 -3.96 -8.59
N LEU A 179 -12.64 -2.98 -7.77
CA LEU A 179 -12.90 -3.17 -6.35
C LEU A 179 -14.09 -4.11 -6.09
N LYS A 180 -15.09 -4.12 -6.96
CA LYS A 180 -16.22 -5.08 -6.90
C LYS A 180 -15.81 -6.51 -7.26
N LYS A 181 -14.87 -6.68 -8.20
CA LYS A 181 -14.46 -8.00 -8.71
C LYS A 181 -13.26 -8.59 -7.99
N ARG A 182 -12.42 -7.77 -7.36
CA ARG A 182 -11.20 -8.24 -6.68
C ARG A 182 -11.60 -9.20 -5.57
N LYS A 183 -10.94 -10.36 -5.51
CA LYS A 183 -11.13 -11.30 -4.41
C LYS A 183 -10.67 -10.62 -3.12
N ASP A 184 -11.43 -10.84 -2.06
CA ASP A 184 -10.95 -10.52 -0.73
C ASP A 184 -9.91 -11.57 -0.32
N THR A 185 -8.69 -11.11 -0.03
CA THR A 185 -7.54 -11.97 0.28
C THR A 185 -6.97 -11.67 1.66
N LEU A 186 -7.75 -11.12 2.58
CA LEU A 186 -7.30 -11.07 3.98
C LEU A 186 -7.06 -12.49 4.50
N TYR A 187 -5.92 -12.65 5.16
CA TYR A 187 -5.58 -13.88 5.84
C TYR A 187 -6.16 -13.81 7.26
N HIS A 188 -6.90 -14.85 7.65
CA HIS A 188 -7.35 -15.09 9.03
C HIS A 188 -8.17 -13.95 9.70
N MET A 189 -9.29 -13.53 9.11
CA MET A 189 -10.39 -12.92 9.91
C MET A 189 -11.29 -13.98 10.58
N GLY A 190 -10.92 -15.26 10.52
CA GLY A 190 -11.60 -16.33 11.24
C GLY A 190 -11.29 -16.23 12.72
N GLU A 191 -12.30 -15.85 13.50
CA GLU A 191 -12.28 -15.72 14.98
C GLU A 191 -11.73 -14.40 15.53
N GLN A 192 -12.23 -13.26 15.05
CA GLN A 192 -12.45 -12.12 15.94
C GLN A 192 -13.91 -12.18 16.43
N ARG A 193 -14.11 -12.84 17.57
CA ARG A 193 -15.31 -12.70 18.42
C ARG A 193 -14.92 -12.00 19.70
#